data_AF-A0A0B2P350-F1
#
_entry.id   AF-A0A0B2P350-F1
#
_cell.length_a   1.000
_cell.length_b   1.000
_cell.length_c   1.000
_cell.angle_alpha   90.00
_cell.angle_beta   90.00
_cell.angle_gamma   90.00
#
_symmetry.space_group_name_H-M   'P 1'
#
loop_
_entity.id
_entity.type
_entity.pdbx_description
1 polymer ?
#
loop_
_entity_poly.entity_id
_entity_poly.type
_entity_poly.pdbx_seq_one_letter_code
_entity_poly.pdbx_strand_id
1 'polypeptide(L)'
;RRIAIFIFDDVAEHGREAALKYYDSFLPFLLEACNDEYPDVRHVHCPILAVIYGVGVCAEFGGSVFNPLVGEALSRLDVVIRHPNALHADNIIAYDNVVSALGKICQFHRDSINAAQVVPAWLSCLPIKGDLIEAKVVHDQLCSMVERSDRELIGPNNQYLSKIVAVFAEVLSMLVLLVTAVRFWIHFSLIKCLFCIDYDVDFMCGK
;
A
#
# COMPACT_ATOMS: atom_id res chain seq x y z
N ARG A 1 -7.23 -21.54 13.27
CA ARG A 1 -7.24 -20.10 12.95
C ARG A 1 -6.46 -19.80 11.67
N ARG A 2 -5.13 -19.98 11.62
CA ARG A 2 -4.29 -19.71 10.43
C ARG A 2 -4.79 -20.27 9.09
N ILE A 3 -5.01 -21.59 8.98
CA ILE A 3 -5.46 -22.22 7.71
C ILE A 3 -6.81 -21.65 7.24
N ALA A 4 -7.71 -21.32 8.18
CA ALA A 4 -8.99 -20.72 7.83
C ALA A 4 -8.80 -19.32 7.22
N ILE A 5 -7.90 -18.51 7.77
CA ILE A 5 -7.57 -17.18 7.23
C ILE A 5 -7.06 -17.30 5.81
N PHE A 6 -6.05 -18.15 5.56
CA PHE A 6 -5.52 -18.37 4.20
C PHE A 6 -6.60 -18.80 3.20
N ILE A 7 -7.45 -19.75 3.57
CA ILE A 7 -8.54 -20.21 2.70
C ILE A 7 -9.52 -19.08 2.40
N PHE A 8 -9.85 -18.26 3.40
CA PHE A 8 -10.77 -17.14 3.20
C PHE A 8 -10.15 -16.00 2.39
N ASP A 9 -8.87 -15.73 2.57
CA ASP A 9 -8.14 -14.75 1.74
C ASP A 9 -8.18 -15.18 0.27
N ASP A 10 -7.90 -16.45 -0.02
CA ASP A 10 -7.99 -17.01 -1.38
C ASP A 10 -9.43 -16.90 -1.93
N VAL A 11 -10.43 -17.24 -1.12
CA VAL A 11 -11.85 -17.13 -1.51
C VAL A 11 -12.24 -15.68 -1.77
N ALA A 12 -11.77 -14.73 -0.97
CA ALA A 12 -12.06 -13.31 -1.12
C ALA A 12 -11.39 -12.74 -2.38
N GLU A 13 -10.11 -13.04 -2.61
CA GLU A 13 -9.33 -12.56 -3.75
C GLU A 13 -9.84 -13.12 -5.09
N HIS A 14 -10.08 -14.44 -5.13
CA HIS A 14 -10.47 -15.13 -6.36
C HIS A 14 -11.99 -15.16 -6.58
N GLY A 15 -12.77 -15.14 -5.50
CA GLY A 15 -14.23 -15.16 -5.53
C GLY A 15 -14.87 -13.78 -5.69
N ARG A 16 -14.18 -12.70 -5.33
CA ARG A 16 -14.62 -11.29 -5.49
C ARG A 16 -16.06 -11.07 -5.03
N GLU A 17 -16.95 -10.57 -5.89
CA GLU A 17 -18.36 -10.33 -5.56
C GLU A 17 -19.08 -11.57 -5.01
N ALA A 18 -18.76 -12.77 -5.48
CA ALA A 18 -19.37 -14.01 -5.00
C ALA A 18 -18.95 -14.36 -3.56
N ALA A 19 -17.83 -13.81 -3.09
CA ALA A 19 -17.31 -14.01 -1.74
C ALA A 19 -17.99 -13.09 -0.71
N LEU A 20 -18.64 -11.99 -1.14
CA LEU A 20 -19.24 -10.99 -0.24
C LEU A 20 -20.20 -11.58 0.79
N LYS A 21 -20.96 -12.63 0.44
CA LYS A 21 -21.86 -13.34 1.36
C LYS A 21 -21.18 -13.98 2.57
N TYR A 22 -19.85 -14.14 2.55
CA TYR A 22 -19.07 -14.72 3.64
C TYR A 22 -18.41 -13.65 4.53
N TYR A 23 -18.41 -12.38 4.11
CA TYR A 23 -17.70 -11.31 4.80
C TYR A 23 -18.25 -11.04 6.20
N ASP A 24 -19.57 -11.13 6.41
CA ASP A 24 -20.18 -10.92 7.73
C ASP A 24 -19.67 -11.90 8.80
N SER A 25 -19.33 -13.13 8.40
CA SER A 25 -18.76 -14.15 9.30
C SER A 25 -17.24 -14.08 9.37
N PHE A 26 -16.59 -13.67 8.28
CA PHE A 26 -15.14 -13.71 8.15
C PHE A 26 -14.45 -12.47 8.75
N LEU A 27 -14.97 -11.27 8.46
CA LEU A 27 -14.34 -10.01 8.86
C LEU A 27 -14.13 -9.89 10.38
N PRO A 28 -15.11 -10.25 11.25
CA PRO A 28 -14.88 -10.21 12.69
C PRO A 28 -13.76 -11.15 13.13
N PHE A 29 -13.67 -12.34 12.53
CA PHE A 29 -12.64 -13.33 12.85
C PHE A 29 -11.24 -12.88 12.40
N LEU A 30 -11.17 -12.25 11.24
CA LEU A 30 -9.93 -11.68 10.70
C LEU A 30 -9.39 -10.57 11.61
N LEU A 31 -10.26 -9.65 12.04
CA LEU A 31 -9.89 -8.56 12.94
C LEU A 31 -9.57 -9.03 14.36
N GLU A 32 -10.28 -10.02 14.87
CA GLU A 32 -9.95 -10.63 16.15
C GLU A 32 -8.55 -11.25 16.11
N ALA A 33 -8.17 -11.90 15.00
CA ALA A 33 -6.84 -12.45 14.80
C ALA A 33 -5.73 -11.37 14.75
N CYS A 34 -6.06 -10.09 14.50
CA CYS A 34 -5.11 -8.97 14.65
C CYS A 34 -4.69 -8.74 16.11
N ASN A 35 -5.46 -9.23 17.09
CA ASN A 35 -5.21 -9.00 18.52
C ASN A 35 -4.36 -10.09 19.18
N ASP A 36 -4.11 -11.20 18.48
CA ASP A 36 -3.37 -12.31 19.06
C ASP A 36 -1.90 -11.90 19.30
N GLU A 37 -1.44 -12.00 20.54
CA GLU A 37 -0.01 -11.85 20.85
C GLU A 37 0.76 -12.99 20.21
N TYR A 38 1.55 -12.68 19.18
CA TYR A 38 2.40 -13.68 18.54
C TYR A 38 3.81 -13.62 19.11
N PRO A 39 4.25 -14.64 19.87
CA PRO A 39 5.54 -14.65 20.57
C PRO A 39 6.75 -14.76 19.64
N ASP A 40 6.54 -14.76 18.32
CA ASP A 40 7.64 -14.75 17.37
C ASP A 40 7.23 -14.11 16.05
N VAL A 41 7.73 -12.90 15.80
CA VAL A 41 7.64 -12.19 14.51
C VAL A 41 8.59 -12.79 13.46
N ARG A 42 9.30 -13.86 13.80
CA ARG A 42 10.34 -14.47 12.97
C ARG A 42 9.73 -15.40 11.93
N HIS A 43 9.85 -14.97 10.67
CA HIS A 43 9.66 -15.69 9.39
C HIS A 43 8.26 -15.63 8.76
N VAL A 44 8.24 -15.22 7.48
CA VAL A 44 7.45 -15.58 6.25
C VAL A 44 6.09 -16.31 6.37
N HIS A 45 5.81 -17.01 7.47
CA HIS A 45 4.52 -17.61 7.84
C HIS A 45 3.95 -16.99 9.13
N CYS A 46 4.23 -15.71 9.37
CA CYS A 46 3.67 -15.01 10.51
C CYS A 46 2.16 -14.88 10.34
N PRO A 47 1.33 -15.33 11.29
CA PRO A 47 -0.13 -15.18 11.22
C PRO A 47 -0.58 -13.73 11.01
N ILE A 48 0.22 -12.74 11.44
CA ILE A 48 -0.06 -11.34 11.15
C ILE A 48 -0.04 -11.04 9.64
N LEU A 49 0.82 -11.71 8.85
CA LEU A 49 0.91 -11.50 7.40
C LEU A 49 -0.39 -11.89 6.71
N ALA A 50 -0.94 -13.07 7.04
CA ALA A 50 -2.21 -13.52 6.50
C ALA A 50 -3.35 -12.56 6.90
N VAL A 51 -3.33 -12.07 8.14
CA VAL A 51 -4.33 -11.11 8.62
C VAL A 51 -4.22 -9.77 7.89
N ILE A 52 -3.02 -9.22 7.73
CA ILE A 52 -2.75 -7.97 7.01
C ILE A 52 -3.16 -8.10 5.53
N TYR A 53 -2.75 -9.21 4.91
CA TYR A 53 -3.07 -9.51 3.53
C TYR A 53 -4.60 -9.61 3.34
N GLY A 54 -5.29 -10.36 4.19
CA GLY A 54 -6.75 -10.44 4.21
C GLY A 54 -7.43 -9.09 4.39
N VAL A 55 -6.89 -8.20 5.23
CA VAL A 55 -7.39 -6.82 5.38
C VAL A 55 -7.25 -6.06 4.05
N GLY A 56 -6.12 -6.21 3.36
CA GLY A 56 -5.91 -5.62 2.03
C GLY A 56 -6.88 -6.17 0.99
N VAL A 57 -7.07 -7.49 0.95
CA VAL A 57 -8.04 -8.16 0.04
C VAL A 57 -9.46 -7.69 0.33
N CYS A 58 -9.85 -7.59 1.60
CA CYS A 58 -11.17 -7.10 1.99
C CYS A 58 -11.36 -5.61 1.66
N ALA A 59 -10.32 -4.80 1.77
CA ALA A 59 -10.36 -3.41 1.34
C ALA A 59 -10.50 -3.26 -0.18
N GLU A 60 -9.95 -4.20 -0.96
CA GLU A 60 -10.02 -4.13 -2.43
C GLU A 60 -11.32 -4.71 -2.98
N PHE A 61 -11.78 -5.85 -2.45
CA PHE A 61 -12.90 -6.62 -3.01
C PHE A 61 -14.16 -6.64 -2.14
N GLY A 62 -14.09 -6.18 -0.88
CA GLY A 62 -15.21 -6.21 0.06
C GLY A 62 -16.29 -5.16 -0.20
N GLY A 63 -16.01 -4.16 -1.04
CA GLY A 63 -16.95 -3.08 -1.33
C GLY A 63 -17.48 -2.42 -0.06
N SER A 64 -18.74 -1.96 -0.06
CA SER A 64 -19.31 -1.24 1.09
C SER A 64 -19.37 -2.04 2.40
N VAL A 65 -19.26 -3.37 2.34
CA VAL A 65 -19.27 -4.24 3.53
C VAL A 65 -18.05 -3.98 4.42
N PHE A 66 -16.93 -3.56 3.84
CA PHE A 66 -15.72 -3.24 4.60
C PHE A 66 -15.77 -1.86 5.29
N ASN A 67 -16.63 -0.93 4.83
CA ASN A 67 -16.68 0.45 5.34
C ASN A 67 -16.77 0.57 6.88
N PRO A 68 -17.62 -0.19 7.59
CA PRO A 68 -17.71 -0.10 9.05
C PRO A 68 -16.41 -0.46 9.79
N LEU A 69 -15.51 -1.17 9.11
CA LEU A 69 -14.29 -1.72 9.70
C LEU A 69 -13.03 -0.94 9.33
N VAL A 70 -13.14 0.02 8.42
CA VAL A 70 -12.00 0.82 7.93
C VAL A 70 -11.24 1.48 9.09
N GLY A 71 -11.94 2.03 10.07
CA GLY A 71 -11.31 2.67 11.23
C GLY A 71 -10.47 1.70 12.08
N GLU A 72 -11.02 0.52 12.35
CA GLU A 72 -10.29 -0.53 13.09
C GLU A 72 -9.10 -1.04 12.28
N ALA A 73 -9.29 -1.31 10.99
CA ALA A 73 -8.23 -1.73 10.08
C ALA A 73 -7.07 -0.73 10.08
N LEU A 74 -7.34 0.57 9.93
CA LEU A 74 -6.32 1.62 10.01
C LEU A 74 -5.56 1.61 11.34
N SER A 75 -6.27 1.46 12.47
CA SER A 75 -5.63 1.37 13.79
C SER A 75 -4.68 0.18 13.88
N ARG A 76 -5.03 -0.97 13.29
CA ARG A 76 -4.18 -2.17 13.31
C ARG A 76 -2.97 -2.04 12.41
N LEU A 77 -3.14 -1.49 11.21
CA LEU A 77 -2.03 -1.24 10.30
C LEU A 77 -1.03 -0.24 10.90
N ASP A 78 -1.51 0.83 11.56
CA ASP A 78 -0.66 1.85 12.18
C ASP A 78 0.23 1.28 13.30
N VAL A 79 -0.27 0.31 14.10
CA VAL A 79 0.52 -0.39 15.12
C VAL A 79 1.72 -1.11 14.51
N VAL A 80 1.53 -1.78 13.36
CA VAL A 80 2.62 -2.50 12.69
C VAL A 80 3.61 -1.54 12.03
N ILE A 81 3.13 -0.49 11.38
CA ILE A 81 3.98 0.56 10.75
C ILE A 81 4.88 1.22 11.79
N ARG A 82 4.33 1.55 12.97
CA ARG A 82 5.06 2.26 14.03
C ARG A 82 5.90 1.36 14.93
N HIS A 83 5.90 0.05 14.68
CA HIS A 83 6.68 -0.87 15.49
C HIS A 83 8.18 -0.53 15.37
N PRO A 84 8.96 -0.43 16.47
CA PRO A 84 10.36 0.00 16.43
C PRO A 84 11.25 -0.84 15.50
N ASN A 85 10.90 -2.12 15.33
CA ASN A 85 11.62 -3.06 14.49
C ASN A 85 10.93 -3.32 13.14
N ALA A 86 9.97 -2.48 12.73
CA ALA A 86 9.17 -2.72 11.52
C ALA A 86 10.05 -2.85 10.25
N LEU A 87 11.12 -2.05 10.16
CA LEU A 87 12.06 -2.06 9.03
C LEU A 87 13.24 -3.05 9.22
N HIS A 88 13.23 -3.87 10.26
CA HIS A 88 14.23 -4.93 10.44
C HIS A 88 14.12 -5.95 9.30
N ALA A 89 15.23 -6.56 8.88
CA ALA A 89 15.26 -7.51 7.76
C ALA A 89 14.25 -8.67 7.93
N ASP A 90 14.03 -9.11 9.16
CA ASP A 90 13.06 -10.17 9.48
C ASP A 90 11.59 -9.74 9.33
N ASN A 91 11.31 -8.42 9.40
CA ASN A 91 9.96 -7.85 9.41
C ASN A 91 9.59 -7.10 8.13
N ILE A 92 10.55 -6.90 7.22
CA ILE A 92 10.39 -6.04 6.04
C ILE A 92 9.23 -6.49 5.14
N ILE A 93 9.03 -7.80 4.98
CA ILE A 93 7.91 -8.36 4.19
C ILE A 93 6.57 -7.96 4.82
N ALA A 94 6.48 -8.02 6.16
CA ALA A 94 5.26 -7.62 6.87
C ALA A 94 5.00 -6.14 6.75
N TYR A 95 6.04 -5.32 6.89
CA TYR A 95 5.93 -3.88 6.71
C TYR A 95 5.40 -3.54 5.30
N ASP A 96 5.98 -4.14 4.26
CA ASP A 96 5.59 -3.89 2.88
C ASP A 96 4.12 -4.27 2.60
N ASN A 97 3.68 -5.42 3.12
CA ASN A 97 2.28 -5.87 3.00
C ASN A 97 1.31 -4.91 3.74
N VAL A 98 1.71 -4.38 4.90
CA VAL A 98 0.89 -3.38 5.63
C VAL A 98 0.76 -2.09 4.84
N VAL A 99 1.86 -1.62 4.24
CA VAL A 99 1.84 -0.42 3.40
C VAL A 99 0.97 -0.63 2.16
N SER A 100 0.96 -1.84 1.59
CA SER A 100 0.05 -2.19 0.50
C SER A 100 -1.42 -2.20 0.94
N ALA A 101 -1.75 -2.85 2.05
CA ALA A 101 -3.11 -2.85 2.60
C ALA A 101 -3.60 -1.42 2.90
N LEU A 102 -2.74 -0.56 3.45
CA LEU A 102 -3.04 0.86 3.65
C LEU A 102 -3.30 1.58 2.33
N GLY A 103 -2.52 1.29 1.30
CA GLY A 103 -2.73 1.79 -0.06
C GLY A 103 -4.11 1.40 -0.61
N LYS A 104 -4.50 0.13 -0.48
CA LYS A 104 -5.82 -0.36 -0.91
C LYS A 104 -6.95 0.37 -0.18
N ILE A 105 -6.84 0.60 1.13
CA ILE A 105 -7.81 1.42 1.87
C ILE A 105 -7.89 2.85 1.30
N CYS A 106 -6.74 3.51 1.04
CA CYS A 106 -6.70 4.84 0.43
C CYS A 106 -7.37 4.89 -0.96
N GLN A 107 -7.35 3.79 -1.70
CA GLN A 107 -7.90 3.71 -3.06
C GLN A 107 -9.41 3.41 -3.07
N PHE A 108 -9.83 2.38 -2.34
CA PHE A 108 -11.18 1.82 -2.43
C PHE A 108 -12.13 2.35 -1.35
N HIS A 109 -11.59 2.88 -0.25
CA HIS A 109 -12.35 3.35 0.91
C HIS A 109 -12.05 4.80 1.28
N ARG A 110 -11.72 5.61 0.27
CA ARG A 110 -11.29 7.01 0.46
C ARG A 110 -12.32 7.87 1.20
N ASP A 111 -13.60 7.66 0.94
CA ASP A 111 -14.69 8.41 1.59
C ASP A 111 -14.91 8.00 3.06
N SER A 112 -14.33 6.86 3.46
CA SER A 112 -14.42 6.31 4.83
C SER A 112 -13.22 6.70 5.70
N ILE A 113 -12.29 7.52 5.19
CA ILE A 113 -11.06 7.92 5.89
C ILE A 113 -10.83 9.43 5.83
N ASN A 114 -10.01 9.94 6.74
CA ASN A 114 -9.45 11.28 6.59
C ASN A 114 -8.31 11.26 5.55
N ALA A 115 -8.66 11.30 4.27
CA ALA A 115 -7.70 11.16 3.16
C ALA A 115 -6.56 12.20 3.23
N ALA A 116 -6.83 13.42 3.73
CA ALA A 116 -5.84 14.47 3.89
C ALA A 116 -4.75 14.14 4.93
N GLN A 117 -4.98 13.18 5.81
CA GLN A 117 -3.99 12.67 6.77
C GLN A 117 -3.41 11.33 6.33
N VAL A 118 -4.26 10.40 5.88
CA VAL A 118 -3.86 9.01 5.63
C VAL A 118 -3.06 8.87 4.33
N VAL A 119 -3.40 9.60 3.26
CA VAL A 119 -2.66 9.53 1.98
C VAL A 119 -1.21 10.04 2.13
N PRO A 120 -0.95 11.20 2.78
CA PRO A 120 0.42 11.63 3.04
C PRO A 120 1.19 10.67 3.97
N ALA A 121 0.52 10.08 4.97
CA ALA A 121 1.14 9.09 5.84
C ALA A 121 1.57 7.84 5.05
N TRP A 122 0.69 7.33 4.18
CA TRP A 122 1.00 6.23 3.27
C TRP A 122 2.18 6.57 2.33
N LEU A 123 2.19 7.75 1.72
CA LEU A 123 3.30 8.21 0.87
C LEU A 123 4.64 8.27 1.64
N SER A 124 4.60 8.61 2.93
CA SER A 124 5.81 8.68 3.76
C SER A 124 6.49 7.32 3.94
N CYS A 125 5.72 6.22 3.86
CA CYS A 125 6.21 4.85 3.97
C CYS A 125 6.91 4.33 2.72
N LEU A 126 6.79 5.02 1.58
CA LEU A 126 7.34 4.60 0.29
C LEU A 126 8.80 5.04 0.07
N PRO A 127 9.57 4.37 -0.79
CA PRO A 127 9.23 3.11 -1.50
C PRO A 127 9.36 1.86 -0.62
N ILE A 128 8.57 0.84 -0.94
CA ILE A 128 8.69 -0.52 -0.39
C ILE A 128 9.49 -1.42 -1.34
N LYS A 129 10.21 -2.41 -0.80
CA LYS A 129 11.29 -3.11 -1.56
C LYS A 129 11.53 -4.57 -1.18
N GLY A 130 11.11 -4.99 0.00
CA GLY A 130 11.27 -6.35 0.49
C GLY A 130 10.34 -7.32 -0.24
N ASP A 131 9.05 -7.00 -0.32
CA ASP A 131 8.06 -7.79 -1.08
C ASP A 131 7.85 -7.19 -2.46
N LEU A 132 8.44 -7.83 -3.48
CA LEU A 132 8.38 -7.35 -4.86
C LEU A 132 6.98 -7.41 -5.48
N ILE A 133 6.12 -8.30 -4.98
CA ILE A 133 4.74 -8.43 -5.46
C ILE A 133 3.96 -7.20 -5.00
N GLU A 134 4.03 -6.89 -3.72
CA GLU A 134 3.36 -5.73 -3.14
C GLU A 134 3.99 -4.40 -3.61
N ALA A 135 5.31 -4.36 -3.79
CA ALA A 135 5.99 -3.20 -4.35
C ALA A 135 5.48 -2.85 -5.75
N LYS A 136 5.15 -3.84 -6.58
CA LYS A 136 4.55 -3.59 -7.90
C LYS A 136 3.18 -2.92 -7.75
N VAL A 137 2.32 -3.45 -6.89
CA VAL A 137 0.97 -2.93 -6.66
C VAL A 137 1.01 -1.50 -6.15
N VAL A 138 1.79 -1.25 -5.10
CA VAL A 138 1.92 0.05 -4.43
C VAL A 138 2.51 1.12 -5.35
N HIS A 139 3.53 0.78 -6.14
CA HIS A 139 4.14 1.76 -7.04
C HIS A 139 3.27 2.04 -8.27
N ASP A 140 2.55 1.06 -8.83
CA ASP A 140 1.56 1.31 -9.90
C ASP A 140 0.36 2.12 -9.38
N GLN A 141 -0.04 1.88 -8.13
CA GLN A 141 -1.00 2.74 -7.45
C GLN A 141 -0.47 4.18 -7.38
N LEU A 142 0.75 4.39 -6.88
CA LEU A 142 1.37 5.73 -6.83
C LEU A 142 1.39 6.42 -8.20
N CYS A 143 1.75 5.70 -9.27
CA CYS A 143 1.65 6.22 -10.65
C CYS A 143 0.23 6.71 -10.94
N SER A 144 -0.75 5.85 -10.73
CA SER A 144 -2.16 6.15 -11.00
C SER A 144 -2.68 7.34 -10.18
N MET A 145 -2.17 7.55 -8.97
CA MET A 145 -2.49 8.72 -8.14
C MET A 145 -1.85 10.00 -8.69
N VAL A 146 -0.61 9.94 -9.15
CA VAL A 146 0.07 11.08 -9.79
C VAL A 146 -0.59 11.45 -11.12
N GLU A 147 -0.91 10.45 -11.96
CA GLU A 147 -1.54 10.63 -13.27
C GLU A 147 -2.87 11.39 -13.20
N ARG A 148 -3.68 11.11 -12.16
CA ARG A 148 -4.96 11.80 -11.94
C ARG A 148 -4.83 13.12 -11.17
N SER A 149 -3.61 13.59 -10.91
CA SER A 149 -3.34 14.80 -10.11
C SER A 149 -4.03 14.76 -8.75
N ASP A 150 -3.88 13.65 -8.04
CA ASP A 150 -4.52 13.40 -6.75
C ASP A 150 -4.14 14.48 -5.71
N ARG A 151 -5.14 15.23 -5.22
CA ARG A 151 -4.93 16.43 -4.40
C ARG A 151 -4.29 16.13 -3.06
N GLU A 152 -4.76 15.09 -2.38
CA GLU A 152 -4.25 14.67 -1.08
C GLU A 152 -2.84 14.06 -1.22
N LEU A 153 -2.52 13.44 -2.36
CA LEU A 153 -1.17 12.94 -2.62
C LEU A 153 -0.15 14.07 -2.84
N ILE A 154 -0.46 15.02 -3.73
CA ILE A 154 0.45 16.12 -4.09
C ILE A 154 0.55 17.12 -2.93
N GLY A 155 -0.55 17.28 -2.20
CA GLY A 155 -0.69 18.20 -1.09
C GLY A 155 -0.86 19.66 -1.53
N PRO A 156 -1.25 20.55 -0.60
CA PRO A 156 -1.31 21.98 -0.85
C PRO A 156 0.07 22.51 -1.29
N ASN A 157 0.09 23.38 -2.29
CA ASN A 157 1.32 23.97 -2.86
C ASN A 157 2.38 22.93 -3.27
N ASN A 158 1.96 21.73 -3.68
CA ASN A 158 2.83 20.65 -4.12
C ASN A 158 3.86 20.21 -3.05
N GLN A 159 3.53 20.38 -1.77
CA GLN A 159 4.47 20.14 -0.66
C GLN A 159 5.03 18.71 -0.61
N TYR A 160 4.33 17.72 -1.17
CA TYR A 160 4.78 16.32 -1.19
C TYR A 160 5.47 15.90 -2.48
N LEU A 161 5.58 16.80 -3.47
CA LEU A 161 6.13 16.48 -4.79
C LEU A 161 7.60 16.04 -4.71
N SER A 162 8.40 16.63 -3.82
CA SER A 162 9.78 16.22 -3.58
C SER A 162 9.89 14.77 -3.13
N LYS A 163 9.00 14.33 -2.22
CA LYS A 163 8.94 12.94 -1.76
C LYS A 163 8.53 12.00 -2.90
N ILE A 164 7.54 12.37 -3.71
CA ILE A 164 7.09 11.58 -4.87
C ILE A 164 8.25 11.37 -5.86
N VAL A 165 8.98 12.44 -6.19
CA VAL A 165 10.14 12.36 -7.09
C VAL A 165 11.25 11.50 -6.48
N ALA A 166 11.53 11.63 -5.18
CA ALA A 166 12.53 10.81 -4.50
C ALA A 166 12.16 9.31 -4.54
N VAL A 167 10.90 8.97 -4.30
CA VAL A 167 10.38 7.59 -4.39
C VAL A 167 10.60 7.04 -5.81
N PHE A 168 10.24 7.81 -6.84
CA PHE A 168 10.43 7.37 -8.23
C PHE A 168 11.92 7.22 -8.61
N ALA A 169 12.77 8.16 -8.23
CA ALA A 169 14.21 8.06 -8.48
C ALA A 169 14.81 6.80 -7.84
N GLU A 170 14.37 6.47 -6.64
CA GLU A 170 14.82 5.28 -5.92
C GLU A 170 14.29 3.98 -6.54
N VAL A 171 13.03 3.93 -6.98
CA VAL A 171 12.49 2.76 -7.68
C VAL A 171 13.21 2.53 -9.02
N LEU A 172 13.50 3.60 -9.76
CA LEU A 172 14.21 3.53 -11.04
C LEU A 172 15.66 3.04 -10.88
N SER A 173 16.34 3.45 -9.80
CA SER A 173 17.73 3.04 -9.55
C SER A 173 17.88 1.56 -9.19
N MET A 174 16.81 0.92 -8.69
CA MET A 174 16.82 -0.48 -8.30
C MET A 174 16.54 -1.47 -9.45
N LEU A 175 16.16 -1.01 -10.64
CA LEU A 175 15.84 -1.87 -11.80
C LEU A 175 14.78 -2.95 -11.52
N VAL A 176 13.94 -2.78 -10.50
CA VAL A 176 13.06 -3.87 -10.01
C VAL A 176 11.87 -4.18 -10.93
N LEU A 177 11.43 -3.31 -11.85
CA LEU A 177 10.33 -3.65 -12.78
C LEU A 177 10.44 -2.92 -14.13
N LEU A 178 10.76 -3.67 -15.19
CA LEU A 178 10.79 -3.19 -16.59
C LEU A 178 9.42 -2.68 -17.09
N VAL A 179 8.31 -3.09 -16.46
CA VAL A 179 6.95 -2.72 -16.89
C VAL A 179 6.53 -1.34 -16.38
N THR A 180 6.96 -0.95 -15.18
CA THR A 180 6.69 0.38 -14.63
C THR A 180 7.58 1.43 -15.30
N ALA A 181 8.83 1.10 -15.64
CA ALA A 181 9.79 2.02 -16.26
C ALA A 181 9.31 2.66 -17.59
N VAL A 182 8.53 1.94 -18.40
CA VAL A 182 8.01 2.45 -19.68
C VAL A 182 6.84 3.42 -19.48
N ARG A 183 5.91 3.11 -18.57
CA ARG A 183 4.87 4.06 -18.12
C ARG A 183 5.52 5.30 -17.50
N PHE A 184 6.53 5.10 -16.64
CA PHE A 184 7.27 6.16 -15.98
C PHE A 184 7.96 7.13 -16.94
N TRP A 185 8.58 6.67 -18.02
CA TRP A 185 9.27 7.57 -18.97
C TRP A 185 8.29 8.43 -19.78
N ILE A 186 7.14 7.87 -20.16
CA ILE A 186 6.05 8.61 -20.82
C ILE A 186 5.44 9.63 -19.84
N HIS A 187 5.31 9.28 -18.56
CA HIS A 187 4.69 10.14 -17.54
C HIS A 187 5.65 11.14 -16.87
N PHE A 188 6.98 10.94 -16.91
CA PHE A 188 7.96 11.95 -16.51
C PHE A 188 7.85 13.21 -17.39
N SER A 189 7.47 13.02 -18.66
CA SER A 189 7.13 14.12 -19.57
C SER A 189 5.85 14.85 -19.16
N LEU A 190 4.87 14.15 -18.57
CA LEU A 190 3.64 14.73 -18.01
C LEU A 190 3.88 15.43 -16.67
N ILE A 191 4.76 14.94 -15.80
CA ILE A 191 5.17 15.67 -14.58
C ILE A 191 5.88 16.98 -14.95
N LYS A 192 6.73 16.98 -15.99
CA LYS A 192 7.28 18.22 -16.56
C LYS A 192 6.20 19.16 -17.12
N CYS A 193 5.20 18.61 -17.80
CA CYS A 193 4.12 19.39 -18.42
C CYS A 193 3.08 19.94 -17.42
N LEU A 194 2.72 19.19 -16.37
CA LEU A 194 1.71 19.59 -15.38
C LEU A 194 2.25 20.53 -14.30
N PHE A 195 3.55 20.48 -13.99
CA PHE A 195 4.12 21.22 -12.86
C PHE A 195 5.13 22.31 -13.23
N CYS A 196 5.37 22.59 -14.52
CA CYS A 196 6.36 23.60 -14.98
C CYS A 196 7.70 23.52 -14.23
N ILE A 197 8.18 22.30 -13.97
CA ILE A 197 9.42 22.12 -13.22
C ILE A 197 10.58 22.06 -14.21
N ASP A 198 11.28 23.18 -14.35
CA ASP A 198 12.56 23.27 -15.04
C ASP A 198 13.63 22.59 -14.17
N TYR A 199 13.78 21.27 -14.26
CA TYR A 199 15.01 20.59 -13.84
C TYR A 199 15.91 20.37 -15.06
N ASP A 200 17.09 20.99 -15.03
CA ASP A 200 18.19 20.68 -15.94
C ASP A 200 18.44 19.17 -15.97
N VAL A 201 18.35 18.61 -17.17
CA VAL A 201 18.39 17.16 -17.44
C VAL A 201 19.81 16.58 -17.26
N ASP A 202 20.78 17.40 -16.87
CA ASP A 202 22.19 17.03 -16.78
C ASP A 202 22.52 16.15 -15.56
N PHE A 203 21.62 15.99 -14.58
CA PHE A 203 21.89 15.13 -13.41
C PHE A 203 21.70 13.63 -13.67
N MET A 204 20.95 13.24 -14.71
CA MET A 204 20.65 11.81 -15.01
C MET A 204 21.58 11.19 -16.05
N CYS A 205 22.38 11.99 -16.75
CA CYS A 205 23.35 11.51 -17.73
C CYS A 205 24.74 11.91 -17.25
N GLY A 206 25.29 11.15 -16.29
CA GLY A 206 26.59 11.44 -15.69
C GLY A 206 27.65 11.88 -16.71
N LYS A 207 28.00 13.16 -16.63
CA LYS A 207 29.28 13.74 -17.05
C LYS A 207 29.81 14.57 -15.89
#